data_AF-A0A6I3MYL4-F1
#
_entry.id   AF-A0A6I3MYL4-F1
#
_cell.length_a   1.000
_cell.length_b   1.000
_cell.length_c   1.000
_cell.angle_alpha   90.00
_cell.angle_beta   90.00
_cell.angle_gamma   90.00
#
_symmetry.space_group_name_H-M   'P 1'
#
loop_
_entity.id
_entity.type
_entity.pdbx_description
1 polymer ?
#
loop_
_entity_poly.entity_id
_entity_poly.type
_entity_poly.pdbx_seq_one_letter_code
_entity_poly.pdbx_strand_id
1 'polypeptide(L)'
;MEILIYTSQITSRIRYITDYIFHDYLLLDCVLTDSADHFRSSLALKMSYGTSALGDELFVAQHPLLLEDGLHEQNTAVFQYNGMPVFFGTKSELSSFPFDLFAASFYLITRYEEYLPHSTDKFGRYSPKNALAVKENFLEQPLVNLWAKELLSELQKRYPTVEFPKREFDFLPTYDIDQPYAYLHRNFAVNFGGLLKSLIKSHFREAKNRFLIMIRYRKDQYDTYGFQFALQQQFGFKACYFVLCALKKGKYERALACDSRHVKRLMQKLEHHGEVGIHPSFSSDSDDVKIRKEIDRFSELVSKPIVISRQHYLLLKMPQTYRSLIANGIKADYSMGYASRPGFRASVCTPFKWFDLSANEVTPLVIYPFAYMDGTLNYHMQSSRMDAELLIQRLINNVKAVDGLFVSVWHNSSLSNSGKWHGWRSVYKHSIEYAAALCNIKEE
;
A
#
# COMPACT_ATOMS: atom_id res chain seq x y z
N MET A 1 6.92 4.77 -25.85
CA MET A 1 5.86 4.96 -26.87
C MET A 1 5.00 6.10 -26.40
N GLU A 2 4.77 7.11 -27.22
CA GLU A 2 4.19 8.37 -26.77
C GLU A 2 2.70 8.49 -27.12
N ILE A 3 1.91 8.98 -26.16
CA ILE A 3 0.55 9.47 -26.36
C ILE A 3 0.48 10.98 -26.11
N LEU A 4 -0.07 11.69 -27.08
CA LEU A 4 -0.37 13.11 -27.01
C LEU A 4 -1.81 13.32 -26.56
N ILE A 5 -1.98 14.03 -25.45
CA ILE A 5 -3.26 14.32 -24.84
C ILE A 5 -3.53 15.81 -24.95
N TYR A 6 -4.58 16.18 -25.68
CA TYR A 6 -5.05 17.56 -25.70
C TYR A 6 -5.94 17.86 -24.50
N THR A 7 -5.73 19.01 -23.86
CA THR A 7 -6.68 19.60 -22.91
C THR A 7 -6.63 21.12 -22.98
N SER A 8 -7.75 21.81 -22.78
CA SER A 8 -7.78 23.28 -22.88
C SER A 8 -6.98 23.99 -21.80
N GLN A 9 -6.68 23.32 -20.70
CA GLN A 9 -5.86 23.85 -19.61
C GLN A 9 -5.06 22.73 -18.98
N ILE A 10 -3.74 22.91 -18.85
CA ILE A 10 -2.87 21.94 -18.19
C ILE A 10 -2.71 22.32 -16.71
N THR A 11 -3.40 21.60 -15.82
CA THR A 11 -3.29 21.78 -14.36
C THR A 11 -2.36 20.75 -13.72
N SER A 12 -1.98 20.97 -12.46
CA SER A 12 -1.21 19.98 -11.68
C SER A 12 -1.98 18.67 -11.49
N ARG A 13 -3.31 18.75 -11.31
CA ARG A 13 -4.19 17.59 -11.15
C ARG A 13 -4.29 16.75 -12.42
N ILE A 14 -4.49 17.40 -13.58
CA ILE A 14 -4.48 16.71 -14.89
C ILE A 14 -3.13 16.04 -15.11
N ARG A 15 -2.04 16.80 -14.98
CA ARG A 15 -0.68 16.27 -15.17
C ARG A 15 -0.42 15.06 -14.29
N TYR A 16 -0.77 15.14 -13.01
CA TYR A 16 -0.58 14.05 -12.07
C TYR A 16 -1.36 12.79 -12.45
N ILE A 17 -2.65 12.91 -12.76
CA ILE A 17 -3.46 11.71 -13.00
C ILE A 17 -3.17 11.08 -14.35
N THR A 18 -2.85 11.87 -15.37
CA THR A 18 -2.40 11.35 -16.66
C THR A 18 -1.02 10.71 -16.54
N ASP A 19 -0.09 11.28 -15.76
CA ASP A 19 1.21 10.64 -15.46
C ASP A 19 1.00 9.27 -14.81
N TYR A 20 0.14 9.18 -13.79
CA TYR A 20 -0.14 7.89 -13.17
C TYR A 20 -0.75 6.87 -14.15
N ILE A 21 -1.81 7.24 -14.87
CA ILE A 21 -2.51 6.29 -15.75
C ILE A 21 -1.61 5.86 -16.90
N PHE A 22 -0.99 6.81 -17.60
CA PHE A 22 -0.22 6.50 -18.81
C PHE A 22 1.19 6.04 -18.49
N HIS A 23 1.94 6.79 -17.69
CA HIS A 23 3.33 6.48 -17.40
C HIS A 23 3.45 5.38 -16.35
N ASP A 24 2.90 5.59 -15.15
CA ASP A 24 3.10 4.64 -14.05
C ASP A 24 2.38 3.30 -14.28
N TYR A 25 1.20 3.29 -14.89
CA TYR A 25 0.42 2.06 -15.06
C TYR A 25 0.52 1.44 -16.46
N LEU A 26 0.15 2.19 -17.51
CA LEU A 26 0.13 1.70 -18.90
C LEU A 26 1.52 1.68 -19.59
N LEU A 27 2.56 2.20 -18.94
CA LEU A 27 3.94 2.24 -19.43
C LEU A 27 4.09 3.02 -20.77
N LEU A 28 3.28 4.06 -20.94
CA LEU A 28 3.29 4.99 -22.07
C LEU A 28 3.87 6.35 -21.67
N ASP A 29 4.67 6.94 -22.55
CA ASP A 29 5.12 8.31 -22.38
C ASP A 29 3.92 9.23 -22.63
N CYS A 30 3.63 10.13 -21.69
CA CYS A 30 2.48 11.01 -21.75
C CYS A 30 2.91 12.46 -22.00
N VAL A 31 2.46 13.04 -23.10
CA VAL A 31 2.67 14.46 -23.43
C VAL A 31 1.33 15.18 -23.44
N LEU A 32 1.25 16.26 -22.66
CA LEU A 32 0.08 17.14 -22.63
C LEU A 32 0.29 18.34 -23.54
N THR A 33 -0.75 18.74 -24.27
CA THR A 33 -0.76 19.94 -25.11
C THR A 33 -2.08 20.71 -24.93
N ASP A 34 -2.00 22.03 -24.89
CA ASP A 34 -3.15 22.95 -24.97
C ASP A 34 -3.28 23.59 -26.36
N SER A 35 -2.34 23.30 -27.27
CA SER A 35 -2.42 23.71 -28.67
C SER A 35 -3.22 22.70 -29.49
N ALA A 36 -4.41 23.12 -29.93
CA ALA A 36 -5.25 22.34 -30.84
C ALA A 36 -4.56 22.12 -32.21
N ASP A 37 -3.76 23.08 -32.68
CA ASP A 37 -3.05 22.97 -33.96
C ASP A 37 -1.91 21.96 -33.89
N HIS A 38 -1.17 21.94 -32.78
CA HIS A 38 -0.17 20.90 -32.51
C HIS A 38 -0.83 19.52 -32.43
N PHE A 39 -1.97 19.41 -31.73
CA PHE A 39 -2.71 18.17 -31.63
C PHE A 39 -3.19 17.65 -33.01
N ARG A 40 -3.77 18.52 -33.84
CA ARG A 40 -4.26 18.14 -35.18
C ARG A 40 -3.13 17.70 -36.11
N SER A 41 -1.99 18.40 -36.08
CA SER A 41 -0.84 18.12 -36.95
C SER A 41 0.03 16.93 -36.50
N SER A 42 -0.07 16.52 -35.23
CA SER A 42 0.71 15.39 -34.71
C SER A 42 0.26 14.03 -35.28
N LEU A 43 1.24 13.16 -35.52
CA LEU A 43 1.08 11.76 -35.92
C LEU A 43 1.18 10.76 -34.75
N ALA A 44 1.35 11.25 -33.52
CA ALA A 44 1.40 10.40 -32.33
C ALA A 44 0.07 9.68 -32.07
N LEU A 45 0.06 8.75 -31.12
CA LEU A 45 -1.19 8.31 -30.52
C LEU A 45 -1.88 9.52 -29.90
N LYS A 46 -3.17 9.72 -30.18
CA LYS A 46 -3.90 10.92 -29.78
C LYS A 46 -5.17 10.61 -29.02
N MET A 47 -5.42 11.43 -28.00
CA MET A 47 -6.70 11.53 -27.33
C MET A 47 -6.92 12.95 -26.81
N SER A 48 -8.16 13.29 -26.46
CA SER A 48 -8.50 14.58 -25.89
C SER A 48 -9.26 14.42 -24.57
N TYR A 49 -9.00 15.36 -23.66
CA TYR A 49 -9.67 15.49 -22.37
C TYR A 49 -10.17 16.92 -22.21
N GLY A 50 -11.49 17.10 -22.19
CA GLY A 50 -12.07 18.44 -22.31
C GLY A 50 -13.59 18.48 -22.27
N THR A 51 -14.16 19.64 -22.60
CA THR A 51 -15.62 19.81 -22.74
C THR A 51 -16.16 19.32 -24.08
N SER A 52 -15.31 19.18 -25.09
CA SER A 52 -15.68 18.78 -26.46
C SER A 52 -14.52 18.07 -27.16
N ALA A 53 -14.84 17.12 -28.04
CA ALA A 53 -13.88 16.51 -28.96
C ALA A 53 -13.37 17.53 -29.99
N LEU A 54 -12.16 17.30 -30.53
CA LEU A 54 -11.51 18.11 -31.55
C LEU A 54 -11.66 17.51 -32.96
N GLY A 55 -12.08 16.25 -33.03
CA GLY A 55 -12.26 15.46 -34.24
C GLY A 55 -12.86 14.10 -33.90
N ASP A 56 -12.30 13.05 -34.47
CA ASP A 56 -12.74 11.67 -34.30
C ASP A 56 -11.90 10.90 -33.27
N GLU A 57 -11.03 11.57 -32.49
CA GLU A 57 -10.14 10.94 -31.51
C GLU A 57 -10.87 10.25 -30.37
N LEU A 58 -10.14 9.45 -29.58
CA LEU A 58 -10.63 9.02 -28.27
C LEU A 58 -10.79 10.26 -27.39
N PHE A 59 -12.02 10.55 -26.96
CA PHE A 59 -12.37 11.74 -26.21
C PHE A 59 -12.94 11.36 -24.86
N VAL A 60 -12.44 11.97 -23.78
CA VAL A 60 -13.00 11.83 -22.43
C VAL A 60 -13.55 13.19 -21.99
N ALA A 61 -14.84 13.24 -21.71
CA ALA A 61 -15.47 14.46 -21.22
C ALA A 61 -15.02 14.76 -19.77
N GLN A 62 -14.62 16.01 -19.54
CA GLN A 62 -14.07 16.44 -18.26
C GLN A 62 -15.15 16.79 -17.21
N HIS A 63 -14.90 16.40 -15.98
CA HIS A 63 -15.51 16.90 -14.76
C HIS A 63 -14.67 18.07 -14.21
N PRO A 64 -15.28 19.10 -13.59
CA PRO A 64 -14.55 20.29 -13.12
C PRO A 64 -13.43 20.03 -12.12
N LEU A 65 -13.49 18.92 -11.36
CA LEU A 65 -12.55 18.57 -10.29
C LEU A 65 -11.06 18.75 -10.67
N LEU A 66 -10.66 18.38 -11.89
CA LEU A 66 -9.25 18.49 -12.30
C LEU A 66 -8.82 19.91 -12.67
N LEU A 67 -9.76 20.84 -12.82
CA LEU A 67 -9.52 22.26 -13.08
C LEU A 67 -9.57 23.13 -11.82
N GLU A 68 -9.96 22.56 -10.69
CA GLU A 68 -10.08 23.26 -9.41
C GLU A 68 -8.75 23.34 -8.66
N ASP A 69 -8.56 24.39 -7.86
CA ASP A 69 -7.43 24.52 -6.93
C ASP A 69 -7.81 24.21 -5.47
N GLY A 70 -9.12 24.18 -5.16
CA GLY A 70 -9.64 24.06 -3.79
C GLY A 70 -10.09 22.67 -3.38
N LEU A 71 -10.46 22.56 -2.10
CA LEU A 71 -11.08 21.39 -1.48
C LEU A 71 -12.52 21.71 -1.08
N HIS A 72 -13.47 20.97 -1.65
CA HIS A 72 -14.87 21.03 -1.27
C HIS A 72 -15.56 19.69 -1.55
N GLU A 73 -16.73 19.47 -0.96
CA GLU A 73 -17.48 18.24 -1.18
C GLU A 73 -17.83 18.06 -2.66
N GLN A 74 -17.53 16.87 -3.19
CA GLN A 74 -17.81 16.48 -4.57
C GLN A 74 -19.04 15.59 -4.63
N ASN A 75 -19.84 15.70 -5.70
CA ASN A 75 -20.94 14.78 -5.93
C ASN A 75 -20.42 13.44 -6.46
N THR A 76 -20.28 12.45 -5.59
CA THR A 76 -19.79 11.11 -5.92
C THR A 76 -20.91 10.09 -6.08
N ALA A 77 -22.03 10.47 -6.70
CA ALA A 77 -23.12 9.54 -7.00
C ALA A 77 -22.61 8.42 -7.92
N VAL A 78 -22.63 7.18 -7.41
CA VAL A 78 -22.13 6.00 -8.11
C VAL A 78 -23.21 5.37 -8.99
N PHE A 79 -22.82 4.95 -10.19
CA PHE A 79 -23.60 4.14 -11.11
C PHE A 79 -22.72 3.02 -11.69
N GLN A 80 -23.27 2.17 -12.56
CA GLN A 80 -22.57 0.99 -13.09
C GLN A 80 -22.21 1.18 -14.58
N TYR A 81 -21.02 0.76 -14.95
CA TYR A 81 -20.53 0.69 -16.33
C TYR A 81 -19.65 -0.54 -16.50
N ASN A 82 -19.95 -1.41 -17.46
CA ASN A 82 -19.26 -2.69 -17.70
C ASN A 82 -19.06 -3.54 -16.43
N GLY A 83 -20.05 -3.54 -15.54
CA GLY A 83 -20.00 -4.26 -14.26
C GLY A 83 -19.09 -3.65 -13.20
N MET A 84 -18.57 -2.44 -13.44
CA MET A 84 -17.75 -1.67 -12.52
C MET A 84 -18.53 -0.46 -11.98
N PRO A 85 -18.39 -0.13 -10.69
CA PRO A 85 -18.89 1.15 -10.18
C PRO A 85 -18.08 2.30 -10.79
N VAL A 86 -18.77 3.37 -11.16
CA VAL A 86 -18.22 4.60 -11.73
C VAL A 86 -18.95 5.81 -11.17
N PHE A 87 -18.32 6.98 -11.16
CA PHE A 87 -18.91 8.25 -10.72
C PHE A 87 -18.28 9.42 -11.49
N PHE A 88 -18.81 10.64 -11.29
CA PHE A 88 -18.58 11.78 -12.18
C PHE A 88 -19.07 11.51 -13.60
N GLY A 89 -20.34 11.11 -13.71
CA GLY A 89 -21.00 10.83 -14.97
C GLY A 89 -21.03 12.05 -15.91
N THR A 90 -20.89 11.80 -17.21
CA THR A 90 -21.00 12.82 -18.25
C THR A 90 -22.28 12.65 -19.07
N LYS A 91 -22.79 13.76 -19.60
CA LYS A 91 -23.91 13.77 -20.55
C LYS A 91 -23.46 13.82 -22.01
N SER A 92 -22.16 13.90 -22.26
CA SER A 92 -21.62 13.98 -23.62
C SER A 92 -21.65 12.61 -24.29
N GLU A 93 -22.48 12.46 -25.32
CA GLU A 93 -22.58 11.23 -26.12
C GLU A 93 -21.33 10.96 -26.96
N LEU A 94 -20.49 11.99 -27.19
CA LEU A 94 -19.22 11.86 -27.89
C LEU A 94 -18.10 11.31 -27.00
N SER A 95 -18.28 11.33 -25.68
CA SER A 95 -17.29 10.79 -24.74
C SER A 95 -17.19 9.28 -24.88
N SER A 96 -15.98 8.75 -25.01
CA SER A 96 -15.73 7.31 -25.07
C SER A 96 -16.13 6.57 -23.79
N PHE A 97 -16.27 7.29 -22.68
CA PHE A 97 -16.73 6.77 -21.39
C PHE A 97 -17.95 7.57 -20.89
N PRO A 98 -18.89 6.91 -20.18
CA PRO A 98 -20.05 7.60 -19.59
C PRO A 98 -19.70 8.38 -18.31
N PHE A 99 -18.42 8.45 -17.93
CA PHE A 99 -17.91 9.15 -16.77
C PHE A 99 -16.53 9.73 -17.05
N ASP A 100 -16.13 10.71 -16.25
CA ASP A 100 -14.75 11.21 -16.28
C ASP A 100 -13.83 10.25 -15.51
N LEU A 101 -13.20 9.34 -16.26
CA LEU A 101 -12.22 8.39 -15.75
C LEU A 101 -11.06 9.08 -15.03
N PHE A 102 -10.57 10.22 -15.54
CA PHE A 102 -9.43 10.92 -14.95
C PHE A 102 -9.82 11.58 -13.62
N ALA A 103 -10.94 12.29 -13.56
CA ALA A 103 -11.40 12.90 -12.31
C ALA A 103 -11.74 11.83 -11.24
N ALA A 104 -12.41 10.74 -11.63
CA ALA A 104 -12.78 9.68 -10.70
C ALA A 104 -11.52 8.98 -10.15
N SER A 105 -10.54 8.72 -11.02
CA SER A 105 -9.24 8.15 -10.63
C SER A 105 -8.47 9.08 -9.70
N PHE A 106 -8.41 10.38 -10.01
CA PHE A 106 -7.77 11.39 -9.17
C PHE A 106 -8.39 11.43 -7.77
N TYR A 107 -9.72 11.44 -7.66
CA TYR A 107 -10.43 11.48 -6.39
C TYR A 107 -10.06 10.29 -5.48
N LEU A 108 -10.01 9.08 -6.03
CA LEU A 108 -9.69 7.85 -5.29
C LEU A 108 -8.21 7.78 -4.89
N ILE A 109 -7.30 8.07 -5.82
CA ILE A 109 -5.85 7.95 -5.60
C ILE A 109 -5.36 8.98 -4.59
N THR A 110 -5.79 10.23 -4.73
CA THR A 110 -5.35 11.31 -3.85
C THR A 110 -5.97 11.24 -2.46
N ARG A 111 -6.87 10.26 -2.24
CA ARG A 111 -7.66 10.10 -1.01
C ARG A 111 -8.40 11.39 -0.66
N TYR A 112 -9.01 12.02 -1.66
CA TYR A 112 -9.66 13.34 -1.55
C TYR A 112 -10.60 13.44 -0.34
N GLU A 113 -11.37 12.39 -0.10
CA GLU A 113 -12.27 12.24 1.04
C GLU A 113 -11.60 12.38 2.43
N GLU A 114 -10.31 12.11 2.56
CA GLU A 114 -9.58 12.21 3.83
C GLU A 114 -9.16 13.65 4.15
N TYR A 115 -9.25 14.57 3.18
CA TYR A 115 -9.01 16.00 3.38
C TYR A 115 -10.28 16.77 3.76
N LEU A 116 -11.45 16.15 3.58
CA LEU A 116 -12.75 16.71 3.98
C LEU A 116 -13.06 16.36 5.45
N PRO A 117 -13.97 17.07 6.11
CA PRO A 117 -14.41 16.73 7.47
C PRO A 117 -14.90 15.28 7.56
N HIS A 118 -14.33 14.50 8.48
CA HIS A 118 -14.62 13.07 8.58
C HIS A 118 -14.51 12.55 10.02
N SER A 119 -15.09 11.38 10.27
CA SER A 119 -14.94 10.67 11.54
C SER A 119 -13.65 9.85 11.56
N THR A 120 -12.94 9.85 12.69
CA THR A 120 -11.75 9.02 12.89
C THR A 120 -12.06 7.82 13.78
N ASP A 121 -11.21 6.81 13.73
CA ASP A 121 -11.26 5.72 14.71
C ASP A 121 -10.60 6.11 16.04
N LYS A 122 -10.57 5.18 17.00
CA LYS A 122 -10.01 5.39 18.34
C LYS A 122 -8.51 5.77 18.37
N PHE A 123 -7.81 5.64 17.26
CA PHE A 123 -6.39 6.00 17.11
C PHE A 123 -6.21 7.28 16.29
N GLY A 124 -7.29 7.92 15.83
CA GLY A 124 -7.23 9.12 14.99
C GLY A 124 -6.98 8.81 13.51
N ARG A 125 -7.21 7.57 13.05
CA ARG A 125 -7.07 7.17 11.64
C ARG A 125 -8.37 7.41 10.89
N TYR A 126 -8.28 7.64 9.58
CA TYR A 126 -9.47 7.68 8.71
C TYR A 126 -10.27 6.37 8.83
N SER A 127 -11.55 6.49 9.17
CA SER A 127 -12.43 5.32 9.34
C SER A 127 -12.83 4.75 7.98
N PRO A 128 -12.66 3.44 7.71
CA PRO A 128 -13.12 2.82 6.47
C PRO A 128 -14.63 3.02 6.23
N LYS A 129 -15.44 3.27 7.27
CA LYS A 129 -16.88 3.52 7.12
C LYS A 129 -17.21 4.78 6.32
N ASN A 130 -16.29 5.75 6.31
CA ASN A 130 -16.45 6.98 5.54
C ASN A 130 -16.15 6.73 4.05
N ALA A 131 -15.36 5.70 3.75
CA ALA A 131 -14.80 5.43 2.42
C ALA A 131 -15.88 5.17 1.38
N LEU A 132 -15.82 5.88 0.24
CA LEU A 132 -16.71 5.61 -0.90
C LEU A 132 -16.63 4.13 -1.31
N ALA A 133 -15.41 3.59 -1.40
CA ALA A 133 -15.14 2.19 -1.74
C ALA A 133 -15.81 1.18 -0.79
N VAL A 134 -16.02 1.56 0.48
CA VAL A 134 -16.72 0.71 1.45
C VAL A 134 -18.23 0.86 1.32
N LYS A 135 -18.73 2.09 1.16
CA LYS A 135 -20.16 2.38 1.03
C LYS A 135 -20.75 1.71 -0.22
N GLU A 136 -19.98 1.70 -1.30
CA GLU A 136 -20.39 1.22 -2.62
C GLU A 136 -19.80 -0.17 -2.95
N ASN A 137 -19.25 -0.86 -1.94
CA ASN A 137 -18.80 -2.26 -2.00
C ASN A 137 -17.77 -2.60 -3.09
N PHE A 138 -16.83 -1.70 -3.37
CA PHE A 138 -15.74 -1.94 -4.33
C PHE A 138 -14.33 -1.94 -3.70
N LEU A 139 -14.24 -1.91 -2.36
CA LEU A 139 -12.96 -1.87 -1.65
C LEU A 139 -12.00 -3.01 -2.05
N GLU A 140 -12.50 -4.19 -2.37
CA GLU A 140 -11.65 -5.34 -2.75
C GLU A 140 -11.17 -5.30 -4.21
N GLN A 141 -11.52 -4.26 -4.98
CA GLN A 141 -11.11 -4.10 -6.37
C GLN A 141 -10.09 -2.95 -6.52
N PRO A 142 -9.00 -3.14 -7.30
CA PRO A 142 -8.13 -2.04 -7.71
C PRO A 142 -8.82 -1.25 -8.83
N LEU A 143 -9.94 -0.60 -8.50
CA LEU A 143 -10.90 -0.03 -9.44
C LEU A 143 -10.27 0.93 -10.47
N VAL A 144 -9.30 1.75 -10.06
CA VAL A 144 -8.62 2.66 -11.00
C VAL A 144 -7.78 1.89 -12.02
N ASN A 145 -7.11 0.81 -11.59
CA ASN A 145 -6.35 -0.03 -12.51
C ASN A 145 -7.28 -0.75 -13.50
N LEU A 146 -8.49 -1.13 -13.07
CA LEU A 146 -9.52 -1.70 -13.95
C LEU A 146 -9.99 -0.67 -14.99
N TRP A 147 -10.29 0.56 -14.57
CA TRP A 147 -10.65 1.64 -15.52
C TRP A 147 -9.53 1.94 -16.51
N ALA A 148 -8.27 1.96 -16.06
CA ALA A 148 -7.15 2.16 -16.95
C ALA A 148 -6.95 1.00 -17.95
N LYS A 149 -7.35 -0.24 -17.62
CA LYS A 149 -7.43 -1.34 -18.61
C LYS A 149 -8.53 -1.13 -19.64
N GLU A 150 -9.68 -0.60 -19.22
CA GLU A 150 -10.73 -0.25 -20.17
C GLU A 150 -10.26 0.85 -21.13
N LEU A 151 -9.54 1.84 -20.63
CA LEU A 151 -8.89 2.86 -21.45
C LEU A 151 -7.89 2.26 -22.44
N LEU A 152 -7.06 1.33 -21.99
CA LEU A 152 -6.14 0.61 -22.87
C LEU A 152 -6.89 -0.17 -23.96
N SER A 153 -8.00 -0.83 -23.62
CA SER A 153 -8.85 -1.56 -24.58
C SER A 153 -9.40 -0.63 -25.66
N GLU A 154 -9.90 0.56 -25.29
CA GLU A 154 -10.36 1.56 -26.26
C GLU A 154 -9.23 2.11 -27.13
N LEU A 155 -8.03 2.32 -26.56
CA LEU A 155 -6.84 2.70 -27.33
C LEU A 155 -6.43 1.62 -28.32
N GLN A 156 -6.44 0.34 -27.93
CA GLN A 156 -6.11 -0.79 -28.79
C GLN A 156 -7.11 -0.96 -29.94
N LYS A 157 -8.41 -0.75 -29.69
CA LYS A 157 -9.44 -0.75 -30.75
C LYS A 157 -9.19 0.34 -31.78
N ARG A 158 -8.77 1.53 -31.32
CA ARG A 158 -8.49 2.68 -32.20
C ARG A 158 -7.17 2.53 -32.96
N TYR A 159 -6.16 1.95 -32.34
CA TYR A 159 -4.82 1.80 -32.90
C TYR A 159 -4.44 0.31 -33.01
N PRO A 160 -5.13 -0.48 -33.86
CA PRO A 160 -5.00 -1.94 -33.88
C PRO A 160 -3.63 -2.45 -34.37
N THR A 161 -2.86 -1.59 -35.04
CA THR A 161 -1.51 -1.90 -35.53
C THR A 161 -0.41 -1.61 -34.50
N VAL A 162 -0.77 -1.04 -33.36
CA VAL A 162 0.18 -0.60 -32.34
C VAL A 162 0.29 -1.66 -31.25
N GLU A 163 1.51 -2.10 -30.98
CA GLU A 163 1.80 -2.99 -29.87
C GLU A 163 1.99 -2.17 -28.59
N PHE A 164 1.03 -2.31 -27.67
CA PHE A 164 1.10 -1.63 -26.38
C PHE A 164 1.98 -2.42 -25.40
N PRO A 165 2.78 -1.73 -24.57
CA PRO A 165 3.53 -2.34 -23.49
C PRO A 165 2.63 -3.18 -22.58
N LYS A 166 3.16 -4.33 -22.16
CA LYS A 166 2.49 -5.22 -21.21
C LYS A 166 3.17 -5.11 -19.86
N ARG A 167 2.35 -5.06 -18.82
CA ARG A 167 2.79 -5.22 -17.44
C ARG A 167 2.63 -6.68 -17.04
N GLU A 168 3.49 -7.14 -16.15
CA GLU A 168 3.38 -8.46 -15.53
C GLU A 168 2.98 -8.32 -14.08
N PHE A 169 2.11 -9.22 -13.63
CA PHE A 169 1.78 -9.37 -12.22
C PHE A 169 3.02 -9.72 -11.38
N ASP A 170 3.15 -9.04 -10.25
CA ASP A 170 4.19 -9.32 -9.25
C ASP A 170 3.58 -9.24 -7.85
N PHE A 171 4.32 -9.73 -6.84
CA PHE A 171 3.90 -9.66 -5.45
C PHE A 171 5.06 -9.29 -4.52
N LEU A 172 4.72 -8.54 -3.47
CA LEU A 172 5.65 -8.05 -2.46
C LEU A 172 5.13 -8.34 -1.06
N PRO A 173 5.55 -9.45 -0.44
CA PRO A 173 5.37 -9.68 0.98
C PRO A 173 6.19 -8.67 1.78
N THR A 174 5.56 -8.09 2.79
CA THR A 174 6.21 -7.14 3.70
C THR A 174 6.02 -7.57 5.13
N TYR A 175 7.00 -7.29 5.98
CA TYR A 175 7.03 -7.77 7.35
C TYR A 175 7.23 -6.65 8.37
N ASP A 176 6.30 -6.54 9.29
CA ASP A 176 6.37 -5.60 10.40
C ASP A 176 6.99 -6.31 11.61
N ILE A 177 8.12 -5.76 12.06
CA ILE A 177 8.93 -6.30 13.16
C ILE A 177 8.74 -5.40 14.39
N ASP A 178 7.58 -5.50 15.02
CA ASP A 178 7.28 -4.78 16.27
C ASP A 178 8.18 -5.24 17.42
N GLN A 179 8.41 -6.56 17.47
CA GLN A 179 9.14 -7.24 18.51
C GLN A 179 9.96 -8.37 17.89
N PRO A 180 11.29 -8.22 17.74
CA PRO A 180 12.11 -9.23 17.09
C PRO A 180 12.05 -10.61 17.74
N TYR A 181 11.93 -10.63 19.07
CA TYR A 181 11.90 -11.83 19.89
C TYR A 181 10.84 -11.71 20.98
N ALA A 182 10.17 -12.80 21.32
CA ALA A 182 9.16 -12.84 22.36
C ALA A 182 9.78 -12.78 23.77
N TYR A 183 10.93 -13.42 23.98
CA TYR A 183 11.62 -13.49 25.27
C TYR A 183 13.12 -13.28 25.15
N LEU A 184 13.78 -13.84 24.12
CA LEU A 184 15.22 -13.70 23.97
C LEU A 184 15.64 -12.24 23.79
N HIS A 185 16.83 -11.90 24.26
CA HIS A 185 17.45 -10.56 24.13
C HIS A 185 16.67 -9.39 24.75
N ARG A 186 15.64 -9.68 25.54
CA ARG A 186 14.96 -8.70 26.39
C ARG A 186 15.70 -8.51 27.70
N ASN A 187 15.46 -7.36 28.33
CA ASN A 187 15.98 -7.06 29.67
C ASN A 187 15.56 -8.17 30.66
N PHE A 188 16.52 -8.69 31.43
CA PHE A 188 16.34 -9.77 32.39
C PHE A 188 15.20 -9.48 33.38
N ALA A 189 15.11 -8.24 33.90
CA ALA A 189 14.05 -7.85 34.82
C ALA A 189 12.64 -7.94 34.19
N VAL A 190 12.52 -7.62 32.90
CA VAL A 190 11.25 -7.74 32.16
C VAL A 190 10.85 -9.20 31.99
N ASN A 191 11.80 -10.07 31.64
CA ASN A 191 11.55 -11.51 31.51
C ASN A 191 11.20 -12.16 32.85
N PHE A 192 11.94 -11.83 33.91
CA PHE A 192 11.74 -12.36 35.25
C PHE A 192 10.39 -11.90 35.84
N GLY A 193 10.07 -10.61 35.76
CA GLY A 193 8.77 -10.08 36.19
C GLY A 193 7.61 -10.68 35.38
N GLY A 194 7.81 -10.90 34.08
CA GLY A 194 6.86 -11.62 33.25
C GLY A 194 6.63 -13.06 33.74
N LEU A 195 7.71 -13.80 34.01
CA LEU A 195 7.65 -15.18 34.51
C LEU A 195 6.90 -15.26 35.84
N LEU A 196 7.22 -14.38 36.79
CA LEU A 196 6.54 -14.29 38.08
C LEU A 196 5.05 -13.99 37.92
N LYS A 197 4.70 -13.05 37.04
CA LYS A 197 3.29 -12.74 36.72
C LYS A 197 2.55 -13.92 36.12
N SER A 198 3.17 -14.68 35.23
CA SER A 198 2.56 -15.89 34.64
C SER A 198 2.34 -16.99 35.70
N LEU A 199 3.25 -17.13 36.66
CA LEU A 199 3.10 -18.05 37.78
C LEU A 199 1.97 -17.62 38.75
N ILE A 200 1.91 -16.33 39.11
CA ILE A 200 0.84 -15.77 39.96
C ILE A 200 -0.53 -15.93 39.31
N LYS A 201 -0.62 -15.82 37.98
CA LYS A 201 -1.86 -16.02 37.22
C LYS A 201 -2.16 -17.49 36.88
N SER A 202 -1.42 -18.45 37.44
CA SER A 202 -1.57 -19.89 37.18
C SER A 202 -1.43 -20.30 35.71
N HIS A 203 -0.73 -19.51 34.90
CA HIS A 203 -0.42 -19.82 33.50
C HIS A 203 0.85 -20.69 33.40
N PHE A 204 0.87 -21.84 34.07
CA PHE A 204 2.07 -22.68 34.22
C PHE A 204 2.69 -23.14 32.88
N ARG A 205 1.86 -23.38 31.85
CA ARG A 205 2.36 -23.72 30.50
C ARG A 205 3.14 -22.57 29.87
N GLU A 206 2.65 -21.33 30.02
CA GLU A 206 3.33 -20.13 29.51
C GLU A 206 4.65 -19.90 30.27
N ALA A 207 4.64 -20.07 31.60
CA ALA A 207 5.82 -19.94 32.44
C ALA A 207 6.90 -20.97 32.06
N LYS A 208 6.53 -22.25 31.91
CA LYS A 208 7.43 -23.32 31.45
C LYS A 208 8.00 -23.02 30.06
N ASN A 209 7.15 -22.62 29.11
CA ASN A 209 7.60 -22.28 27.76
C ASN A 209 8.57 -21.11 27.75
N ARG A 210 8.26 -20.04 28.51
CA ARG A 210 9.16 -18.88 28.66
C ARG A 210 10.50 -19.29 29.25
N PHE A 211 10.50 -20.07 30.32
CA PHE A 211 11.74 -20.56 30.95
C PHE A 211 12.60 -21.37 29.98
N LEU A 212 12.01 -22.35 29.28
CA LEU A 212 12.72 -23.17 28.29
C LEU A 212 13.29 -22.35 27.13
N ILE A 213 12.63 -21.29 26.71
CA ILE A 213 13.16 -20.36 25.69
C ILE A 213 14.30 -19.52 26.26
N MET A 214 14.17 -19.01 27.49
CA MET A 214 15.21 -18.21 28.13
C MET A 214 16.54 -18.98 28.32
N ILE A 215 16.46 -20.27 28.64
CA ILE A 215 17.65 -21.15 28.71
C ILE A 215 18.07 -21.72 27.34
N ARG A 216 17.42 -21.29 26.25
CA ARG A 216 17.67 -21.73 24.86
C ARG A 216 17.43 -23.21 24.58
N TYR A 217 16.71 -23.91 25.45
CA TYR A 217 16.25 -25.28 25.20
C TYR A 217 15.17 -25.32 24.11
N ARG A 218 14.45 -24.22 23.90
CA ARG A 218 13.49 -24.03 22.80
C ARG A 218 13.79 -22.76 22.02
N LYS A 219 13.47 -22.78 20.73
CA LYS A 219 13.54 -21.60 19.85
C LYS A 219 12.52 -20.54 20.31
N ASP A 220 12.90 -19.28 20.23
CA ASP A 220 11.97 -18.18 20.47
C ASP A 220 10.85 -18.19 19.42
N GLN A 221 9.61 -18.05 19.87
CA GLN A 221 8.44 -18.15 19.00
C GLN A 221 8.36 -17.02 17.96
N TYR A 222 8.98 -15.85 18.19
CA TYR A 222 9.01 -14.74 17.23
C TYR A 222 10.24 -14.79 16.31
N ASP A 223 11.18 -15.70 16.56
CA ASP A 223 12.29 -15.99 15.63
C ASP A 223 11.78 -16.87 14.48
N THR A 224 11.06 -16.22 13.56
CA THR A 224 10.42 -16.83 12.39
C THR A 224 11.16 -16.54 11.09
N TYR A 225 12.26 -15.79 11.16
CA TYR A 225 13.06 -15.32 10.02
C TYR A 225 13.55 -16.46 9.12
N GLY A 226 14.08 -17.54 9.70
CA GLY A 226 14.53 -18.68 8.91
C GLY A 226 13.42 -19.35 8.08
N PHE A 227 12.17 -19.33 8.56
CA PHE A 227 11.03 -19.80 7.79
C PHE A 227 10.68 -18.84 6.64
N GLN A 228 10.75 -17.54 6.88
CA GLN A 228 10.53 -16.52 5.85
C GLN A 228 11.60 -16.62 4.74
N PHE A 229 12.87 -16.68 5.12
CA PHE A 229 14.00 -16.77 4.19
C PHE A 229 13.97 -18.05 3.36
N ALA A 230 13.55 -19.18 3.94
CA ALA A 230 13.40 -20.44 3.21
C ALA A 230 12.33 -20.33 2.11
N LEU A 231 11.18 -19.72 2.42
CA LEU A 231 10.14 -19.48 1.41
C LEU A 231 10.60 -18.48 0.35
N GLN A 232 11.33 -17.45 0.75
CA GLN A 232 11.90 -16.49 -0.19
C GLN A 232 12.88 -17.15 -1.15
N GLN A 233 13.78 -18.00 -0.65
CA GLN A 233 14.70 -18.77 -1.48
C GLN A 233 13.95 -19.75 -2.40
N GLN A 234 12.91 -20.40 -1.90
CA GLN A 234 12.12 -21.37 -2.64
C GLN A 234 11.36 -20.75 -3.82
N PHE A 235 10.76 -19.56 -3.63
CA PHE A 235 9.87 -18.94 -4.61
C PHE A 235 10.48 -17.72 -5.32
N GLY A 236 11.68 -17.27 -4.92
CA GLY A 236 12.42 -16.21 -5.61
C GLY A 236 11.87 -14.79 -5.43
N PHE A 237 11.03 -14.52 -4.43
CA PHE A 237 10.41 -13.20 -4.25
C PHE A 237 11.28 -12.20 -3.49
N LYS A 238 10.94 -10.91 -3.61
CA LYS A 238 11.54 -9.81 -2.83
C LYS A 238 10.70 -9.52 -1.59
N ALA A 239 11.33 -9.01 -0.54
CA ALA A 239 10.67 -8.66 0.71
C ALA A 239 11.09 -7.29 1.22
N CYS A 240 10.20 -6.63 1.97
CA CYS A 240 10.51 -5.46 2.78
C CYS A 240 10.29 -5.76 4.27
N TYR A 241 11.19 -5.30 5.13
CA TYR A 241 11.13 -5.45 6.58
C TYR A 241 11.05 -4.08 7.25
N PHE A 242 9.94 -3.78 7.92
CA PHE A 242 9.76 -2.53 8.67
C PHE A 242 10.00 -2.78 10.15
N VAL A 243 11.00 -2.13 10.72
CA VAL A 243 11.45 -2.42 12.09
C VAL A 243 11.07 -1.28 13.02
N LEU A 244 10.36 -1.62 14.10
CA LEU A 244 9.94 -0.65 15.10
C LEU A 244 11.14 -0.09 15.85
N CYS A 245 11.45 1.19 15.64
CA CYS A 245 12.60 1.87 16.23
C CYS A 245 12.20 2.86 17.35
N ALA A 246 11.29 2.47 18.23
CA ALA A 246 10.86 3.34 19.32
C ALA A 246 11.99 3.60 20.33
N LEU A 247 12.37 4.87 20.51
CA LEU A 247 13.44 5.27 21.45
C LEU A 247 13.04 5.14 22.92
N LYS A 248 11.73 5.20 23.20
CA LYS A 248 11.17 5.07 24.55
C LYS A 248 10.00 4.11 24.55
N LYS A 249 9.78 3.45 25.69
CA LYS A 249 8.61 2.59 25.87
C LYS A 249 7.37 3.47 25.98
N GLY A 250 6.40 3.24 25.11
CA GLY A 250 5.11 3.94 25.08
C GLY A 250 3.95 3.06 25.56
N LYS A 251 2.74 3.60 25.45
CA LYS A 251 1.49 2.87 25.69
C LYS A 251 1.23 1.82 24.61
N TYR A 252 1.59 2.12 23.37
CA TYR A 252 1.30 1.31 22.17
C TYR A 252 2.53 0.57 21.64
N GLU A 253 3.74 0.91 22.10
CA GLU A 253 4.98 0.25 21.68
C GLU A 253 5.85 -0.21 22.84
N ARG A 254 6.71 -1.18 22.53
CA ARG A 254 7.85 -1.51 23.36
C ARG A 254 9.07 -0.87 22.73
N ALA A 255 9.95 -0.29 23.55
CA ALA A 255 11.24 0.18 23.07
C ALA A 255 12.02 -1.01 22.51
N LEU A 256 12.51 -0.87 21.28
CA LEU A 256 13.50 -1.78 20.75
C LEU A 256 14.81 -1.50 21.48
N ALA A 257 15.45 -2.53 22.03
CA ALA A 257 16.83 -2.39 22.48
C ALA A 257 17.76 -2.38 21.25
N CYS A 258 17.68 -1.31 20.44
CA CYS A 258 18.45 -1.12 19.19
C CYS A 258 19.95 -1.36 19.41
N ASP A 259 20.45 -1.13 20.63
CA ASP A 259 21.86 -1.26 21.01
C ASP A 259 22.37 -2.68 21.22
N SER A 260 21.51 -3.70 21.19
CA SER A 260 22.01 -5.04 21.42
C SER A 260 22.73 -5.57 20.17
N ARG A 261 23.92 -6.16 20.35
CA ARG A 261 24.67 -6.88 19.30
C ARG A 261 23.79 -7.87 18.51
N HIS A 262 22.77 -8.42 19.15
CA HIS A 262 21.83 -9.37 18.54
C HIS A 262 20.86 -8.69 17.58
N VAL A 263 20.31 -7.52 17.95
CA VAL A 263 19.45 -6.73 17.06
C VAL A 263 20.26 -6.25 15.85
N LYS A 264 21.51 -5.79 16.03
CA LYS A 264 22.38 -5.43 14.89
C LYS A 264 22.61 -6.60 13.93
N ARG A 265 22.92 -7.79 14.44
CA ARG A 265 23.06 -9.01 13.62
C ARG A 265 21.77 -9.40 12.91
N LEU A 266 20.62 -9.20 13.56
CA LEU A 266 19.33 -9.45 12.92
C LEU A 266 19.12 -8.45 11.78
N MET A 267 19.38 -7.17 11.98
CA MET A 267 19.25 -6.16 10.91
C MET A 267 20.09 -6.52 9.70
N GLN A 268 21.36 -6.86 9.89
CA GLN A 268 22.24 -7.32 8.81
C GLN A 268 21.69 -8.54 8.06
N LYS A 269 21.05 -9.48 8.77
CA LYS A 269 20.36 -10.62 8.13
C LYS A 269 19.14 -10.16 7.33
N LEU A 270 18.30 -9.29 7.89
CA LEU A 270 17.14 -8.77 7.17
C LEU A 270 17.58 -8.03 5.90
N GLU A 271 18.63 -7.21 5.97
CA GLU A 271 19.19 -6.48 4.82
C GLU A 271 19.75 -7.38 3.73
N HIS A 272 20.30 -8.55 4.10
CA HIS A 272 20.75 -9.53 3.12
C HIS A 272 19.60 -10.17 2.34
N HIS A 273 18.41 -10.24 2.95
CA HIS A 273 17.23 -10.91 2.39
C HIS A 273 16.18 -9.94 1.85
N GLY A 274 16.25 -8.64 2.15
CA GLY A 274 15.25 -7.68 1.68
C GLY A 274 15.58 -6.25 2.03
N GLU A 275 14.74 -5.34 1.55
CA GLU A 275 14.86 -3.93 1.91
C GLU A 275 14.42 -3.73 3.37
N VAL A 276 15.11 -2.85 4.09
CA VAL A 276 14.84 -2.60 5.51
C VAL A 276 14.41 -1.15 5.66
N GLY A 277 13.23 -0.98 6.23
CA GLY A 277 12.56 0.30 6.45
C GLY A 277 12.33 0.60 7.92
N ILE A 278 12.08 1.87 8.20
CA ILE A 278 11.63 2.27 9.54
C ILE A 278 10.14 1.93 9.72
N HIS A 279 9.80 1.46 10.92
CA HIS A 279 8.43 1.43 11.40
C HIS A 279 8.30 2.48 12.52
N PRO A 280 8.00 3.76 12.20
CA PRO A 280 8.07 4.83 13.18
C PRO A 280 7.15 4.58 14.37
N SER A 281 7.57 4.99 15.56
CA SER A 281 6.77 4.79 16.76
C SER A 281 5.46 5.58 16.69
N PHE A 282 4.42 5.07 17.33
CA PHE A 282 3.12 5.74 17.47
C PHE A 282 3.28 7.14 18.06
N SER A 283 4.23 7.32 18.97
CA SER A 283 4.52 8.61 19.62
C SER A 283 5.24 9.63 18.73
N SER A 284 5.78 9.18 17.59
CA SER A 284 6.54 9.98 16.64
C SER A 284 5.70 10.46 15.46
N ASP A 285 4.51 9.88 15.22
CA ASP A 285 3.65 10.31 14.11
C ASP A 285 3.46 11.83 14.09
N SER A 286 3.79 12.42 12.94
CA SER A 286 3.71 13.87 12.69
C SER A 286 4.56 14.74 13.63
N ASP A 287 5.55 14.17 14.32
CA ASP A 287 6.56 14.86 15.13
C ASP A 287 7.93 14.73 14.47
N ASP A 288 8.29 15.74 13.66
CA ASP A 288 9.51 15.74 12.85
C ASP A 288 10.77 15.49 13.67
N VAL A 289 10.83 16.03 14.89
CA VAL A 289 12.00 15.89 15.76
C VAL A 289 12.14 14.46 16.25
N LYS A 290 11.04 13.80 16.61
CA LYS A 290 11.07 12.40 17.03
C LYS A 290 11.34 11.46 15.88
N ILE A 291 10.66 11.62 14.75
CA ILE A 291 10.86 10.78 13.56
C ILE A 291 12.30 10.89 13.09
N ARG A 292 12.87 12.10 13.03
CA ARG A 292 14.29 12.29 12.69
C ARG A 292 15.19 11.45 13.57
N LYS A 293 15.01 11.53 14.90
CA LYS A 293 15.84 10.77 15.85
C LYS A 293 15.69 9.26 15.69
N GLU A 294 14.48 8.78 15.39
CA GLU A 294 14.26 7.35 15.13
C GLU A 294 14.92 6.90 13.83
N ILE A 295 14.83 7.71 12.77
CA ILE A 295 15.47 7.45 11.47
C ILE A 295 16.98 7.48 11.60
N ASP A 296 17.55 8.49 12.24
CA ASP A 296 19.00 8.63 12.43
C ASP A 296 19.52 7.43 13.23
N ARG A 297 18.83 7.09 14.32
CA ARG A 297 19.17 5.94 15.15
C ARG A 297 19.11 4.63 14.38
N PHE A 298 18.07 4.46 13.56
CA PHE A 298 17.93 3.26 12.77
C PHE A 298 19.00 3.19 11.67
N SER A 299 19.29 4.31 11.02
CA SER A 299 20.34 4.46 10.00
C SER A 299 21.72 4.12 10.56
N GLU A 300 22.05 4.52 11.80
CA GLU A 300 23.28 4.12 12.49
C GLU A 300 23.37 2.60 12.69
N LEU A 301 22.24 1.98 13.09
CA LEU A 301 22.18 0.54 13.38
C LEU A 301 22.44 -0.31 12.14
N VAL A 302 21.85 0.08 11.00
CA VAL A 302 22.03 -0.59 9.69
C VAL A 302 23.25 -0.08 8.93
N SER A 303 23.84 1.05 9.34
CA SER A 303 24.95 1.72 8.65
C SER A 303 24.62 2.10 7.19
N LYS A 304 23.38 2.52 6.93
CA LYS A 304 22.90 3.04 5.63
C LYS A 304 21.74 4.04 5.84
N PRO A 305 21.48 4.92 4.87
CA PRO A 305 20.29 5.77 4.90
C PRO A 305 19.01 4.92 4.87
N ILE A 306 18.03 5.30 5.70
CA ILE A 306 16.69 4.70 5.68
C ILE A 306 15.76 5.57 4.84
N VAL A 307 15.22 4.99 3.77
CA VAL A 307 14.42 5.72 2.77
C VAL A 307 13.02 5.18 2.57
N ILE A 308 12.65 4.09 3.24
CA ILE A 308 11.29 3.54 3.19
C ILE A 308 10.69 3.46 4.60
N SER A 309 9.36 3.65 4.68
CA SER A 309 8.62 3.70 5.93
C SER A 309 7.33 2.88 5.86
N ARG A 310 6.89 2.41 7.03
CA ARG A 310 5.50 2.04 7.29
C ARG A 310 5.11 2.53 8.66
N GLN A 311 4.00 3.23 8.80
CA GLN A 311 3.52 3.75 10.08
C GLN A 311 3.06 2.62 11.01
N HIS A 312 3.52 2.64 12.27
CA HIS A 312 3.01 1.74 13.29
C HIS A 312 1.52 1.99 13.51
N TYR A 313 0.73 0.90 13.60
CA TYR A 313 -0.72 0.94 13.56
C TYR A 313 -1.33 1.56 12.28
N LEU A 314 -0.57 1.74 11.19
CA LEU A 314 -1.04 2.46 9.99
C LEU A 314 -1.61 3.84 10.34
N LEU A 315 -0.98 4.51 11.31
CA LEU A 315 -1.39 5.83 11.76
C LEU A 315 -1.02 6.85 10.68
N LEU A 316 -1.96 7.04 9.75
CA LEU A 316 -1.79 7.90 8.60
C LEU A 316 -2.77 9.07 8.69
N LYS A 317 -2.24 10.28 8.86
CA LYS A 317 -2.98 11.54 8.91
C LYS A 317 -2.56 12.41 7.73
N MET A 318 -3.51 12.66 6.83
CA MET A 318 -3.25 13.51 5.67
C MET A 318 -3.43 14.99 6.03
N PRO A 319 -2.52 15.89 5.56
CA PRO A 319 -1.26 15.62 4.87
C PRO A 319 -0.04 15.44 5.81
N GLN A 320 -0.20 15.60 7.12
CA GLN A 320 0.91 15.81 8.07
C GLN A 320 1.91 14.64 8.10
N THR A 321 1.42 13.40 8.14
CA THR A 321 2.30 12.22 8.22
C THR A 321 3.22 12.14 7.01
N TYR A 322 2.72 12.34 5.79
CA TYR A 322 3.52 12.24 4.57
C TYR A 322 4.47 13.42 4.39
N ARG A 323 4.06 14.64 4.74
CA ARG A 323 4.98 15.79 4.79
C ARG A 323 6.13 15.55 5.75
N SER A 324 5.84 15.01 6.94
CA SER A 324 6.87 14.67 7.93
C SER A 324 7.84 13.61 7.41
N LEU A 325 7.34 12.57 6.74
CA LEU A 325 8.19 11.56 6.11
C LEU A 325 9.11 12.16 5.03
N ILE A 326 8.58 13.00 4.14
CA ILE A 326 9.36 13.69 3.09
C ILE A 326 10.44 14.58 3.71
N ALA A 327 10.07 15.42 4.68
CA ALA A 327 11.01 16.29 5.40
C ALA A 327 12.13 15.48 6.06
N ASN A 328 11.83 14.22 6.42
CA ASN A 328 12.78 13.30 7.01
C ASN A 328 13.55 12.40 6.02
N GLY A 329 13.42 12.63 4.71
CA GLY A 329 14.20 11.95 3.67
C GLY A 329 13.65 10.58 3.27
N ILE A 330 12.44 10.23 3.71
CA ILE A 330 11.73 9.03 3.27
C ILE A 330 11.23 9.25 1.84
N LYS A 331 11.49 8.27 0.99
CA LYS A 331 11.18 8.24 -0.44
C LYS A 331 9.98 7.36 -0.78
N ALA A 332 9.70 6.34 0.03
CA ALA A 332 8.50 5.52 -0.13
C ALA A 332 7.81 5.16 1.18
N ASP A 333 6.49 5.10 1.15
CA ASP A 333 5.66 4.67 2.28
C ASP A 333 4.74 3.50 1.90
N TYR A 334 4.60 2.55 2.83
CA TYR A 334 3.85 1.31 2.65
C TYR A 334 2.65 1.21 3.60
N SER A 335 2.08 2.34 4.01
CA SER A 335 1.02 2.43 5.02
C SER A 335 -0.39 2.56 4.42
N MET A 336 -0.51 2.71 3.10
CA MET A 336 -1.78 2.98 2.41
C MET A 336 -2.68 1.74 2.32
N GLY A 337 -3.35 1.44 3.43
CA GLY A 337 -4.39 0.41 3.54
C GLY A 337 -5.21 0.61 4.82
N TYR A 338 -6.10 -0.33 5.12
CA TYR A 338 -6.92 -0.29 6.32
C TYR A 338 -6.52 -1.38 7.33
N ALA A 339 -6.42 -0.98 8.60
CA ALA A 339 -6.12 -1.92 9.69
C ALA A 339 -7.26 -2.89 9.99
N SER A 340 -8.50 -2.54 9.65
CA SER A 340 -9.70 -3.29 10.04
C SER A 340 -10.48 -3.89 8.87
N ARG A 341 -10.06 -3.63 7.63
CA ARG A 341 -10.67 -4.19 6.42
C ARG A 341 -9.61 -4.51 5.36
N PRO A 342 -9.70 -5.65 4.67
CA PRO A 342 -8.90 -5.93 3.49
C PRO A 342 -9.42 -5.14 2.28
N GLY A 343 -8.55 -4.92 1.30
CA GLY A 343 -8.80 -4.24 0.03
C GLY A 343 -7.94 -3.00 -0.18
N PHE A 344 -8.22 -2.27 -1.26
CA PHE A 344 -7.39 -1.20 -1.79
C PHE A 344 -7.90 0.16 -1.32
N ARG A 345 -7.28 0.71 -0.26
CA ARG A 345 -7.68 2.01 0.31
C ARG A 345 -7.70 3.13 -0.72
N ALA A 346 -6.71 3.20 -1.62
CA ALA A 346 -6.67 4.18 -2.72
C ALA A 346 -7.34 3.67 -4.02
N SER A 347 -8.02 2.52 -3.97
CA SER A 347 -8.59 1.83 -5.12
C SER A 347 -7.57 1.51 -6.23
N VAL A 348 -6.30 1.38 -5.86
CA VAL A 348 -5.20 1.00 -6.75
C VAL A 348 -4.28 -0.02 -6.09
N CYS A 349 -3.61 -0.81 -6.92
CA CYS A 349 -2.57 -1.77 -6.50
C CYS A 349 -1.18 -1.43 -7.05
N THR A 350 -1.09 -0.50 -8.01
CA THR A 350 0.21 -0.06 -8.57
C THR A 350 0.76 1.08 -7.71
N PRO A 351 2.07 1.12 -7.43
CA PRO A 351 2.68 2.24 -6.72
C PRO A 351 2.43 3.56 -7.43
N PHE A 352 2.27 4.64 -6.67
CA PHE A 352 1.96 5.98 -7.20
C PHE A 352 2.64 7.07 -6.38
N LYS A 353 3.00 8.19 -7.01
CA LYS A 353 3.49 9.37 -6.27
C LYS A 353 2.37 9.96 -5.43
N TRP A 354 2.65 10.43 -4.23
CA TRP A 354 1.65 11.13 -3.43
C TRP A 354 1.41 12.54 -3.97
N PHE A 355 0.14 12.89 -4.17
CA PHE A 355 -0.29 14.25 -4.44
C PHE A 355 -0.76 14.93 -3.15
N ASP A 356 -0.09 16.01 -2.77
CA ASP A 356 -0.49 16.83 -1.63
C ASP A 356 -1.64 17.74 -2.06
N LEU A 357 -2.88 17.30 -1.79
CA LEU A 357 -4.07 18.05 -2.19
C LEU A 357 -4.15 19.44 -1.54
N SER A 358 -3.62 19.61 -0.33
CA SER A 358 -3.63 20.92 0.33
C SER A 358 -2.66 21.92 -0.30
N ALA A 359 -1.57 21.43 -0.92
CA ALA A 359 -0.63 22.24 -1.69
C ALA A 359 -0.91 22.21 -3.21
N ASN A 360 -1.87 21.38 -3.65
CA ASN A 360 -2.22 21.13 -5.05
C ASN A 360 -1.02 20.73 -5.94
N GLU A 361 -0.11 19.91 -5.38
CA GLU A 361 1.15 19.54 -6.04
C GLU A 361 1.49 18.04 -5.91
N VAL A 362 2.22 17.52 -6.89
CA VAL A 362 2.80 16.17 -6.83
C VAL A 362 4.09 16.20 -6.00
N THR A 363 4.29 15.18 -5.17
CA THR A 363 5.48 15.05 -4.32
C THR A 363 6.37 13.89 -4.79
N PRO A 364 7.64 13.82 -4.38
CA PRO A 364 8.51 12.70 -4.71
C PRO A 364 8.23 11.42 -3.90
N LEU A 365 7.33 11.45 -2.92
CA LEU A 365 7.04 10.29 -2.07
C LEU A 365 6.21 9.26 -2.84
N VAL A 366 6.72 8.04 -2.98
CA VAL A 366 6.01 6.94 -3.63
C VAL A 366 5.23 6.12 -2.62
N ILE A 367 3.96 5.88 -2.88
CA ILE A 367 3.05 5.11 -2.04
C ILE A 367 2.89 3.71 -2.60
N TYR A 368 3.14 2.71 -1.75
CA TYR A 368 2.89 1.30 -2.04
C TYR A 368 1.64 0.86 -1.27
N PRO A 369 0.46 0.83 -1.91
CA PRO A 369 -0.76 0.36 -1.26
C PRO A 369 -0.67 -1.15 -0.99
N PHE A 370 -1.29 -1.61 0.10
CA PHE A 370 -1.34 -3.03 0.43
C PHE A 370 -2.79 -3.54 0.48
N ALA A 371 -2.98 -4.81 0.12
CA ALA A 371 -4.29 -5.42 -0.02
C ALA A 371 -4.81 -6.00 1.31
N TYR A 372 -3.95 -6.59 2.13
CA TYR A 372 -4.35 -7.11 3.44
C TYR A 372 -3.19 -7.13 4.44
N MET A 373 -3.57 -7.25 5.71
CA MET A 373 -2.68 -7.47 6.83
C MET A 373 -3.16 -8.69 7.63
N ASP A 374 -2.26 -9.54 8.06
CA ASP A 374 -2.54 -10.69 8.93
C ASP A 374 -3.38 -10.35 10.17
N GLY A 375 -3.09 -9.24 10.84
CA GLY A 375 -3.85 -8.73 11.98
C GLY A 375 -5.28 -8.33 11.63
N THR A 376 -5.52 -7.85 10.39
CA THR A 376 -6.87 -7.59 9.89
C THR A 376 -7.69 -8.87 9.88
N LEU A 377 -7.13 -9.93 9.29
CA LEU A 377 -7.82 -11.21 9.13
C LEU A 377 -8.02 -11.92 10.47
N ASN A 378 -6.99 -12.00 11.30
CA ASN A 378 -7.04 -12.77 12.56
C ASN A 378 -7.73 -12.02 13.70
N TYR A 379 -7.43 -10.74 13.91
CA TYR A 379 -7.92 -10.00 15.07
C TYR A 379 -9.20 -9.21 14.78
N HIS A 380 -9.27 -8.54 13.63
CA HIS A 380 -10.41 -7.68 13.31
C HIS A 380 -11.58 -8.46 12.72
N MET A 381 -11.31 -9.34 11.76
CA MET A 381 -12.33 -10.18 11.12
C MET A 381 -12.56 -11.51 11.85
N GLN A 382 -11.59 -11.96 12.64
CA GLN A 382 -11.64 -13.28 13.31
C GLN A 382 -11.90 -14.43 12.33
N SER A 383 -11.36 -14.31 11.12
CA SER A 383 -11.57 -15.26 10.04
C SER A 383 -11.03 -16.64 10.40
N SER A 384 -11.72 -17.69 9.93
CA SER A 384 -11.10 -19.00 9.88
C SER A 384 -9.92 -18.99 8.90
N ARG A 385 -9.01 -19.97 9.01
CA ARG A 385 -7.88 -20.09 8.08
C ARG A 385 -8.34 -20.27 6.63
N MET A 386 -9.40 -21.05 6.44
CA MET A 386 -9.98 -21.29 5.11
C MET A 386 -10.60 -20.02 4.52
N ASP A 387 -11.36 -19.25 5.32
CA ASP A 387 -11.94 -17.99 4.86
C ASP A 387 -10.86 -16.95 4.52
N ALA A 388 -9.79 -16.91 5.33
CA ALA A 388 -8.64 -16.07 5.09
C ALA A 388 -7.93 -16.45 3.77
N GLU A 389 -7.71 -17.74 3.52
CA GLU A 389 -7.11 -18.25 2.28
C GLU A 389 -7.97 -17.90 1.05
N LEU A 390 -9.29 -18.12 1.11
CA LEU A 390 -10.21 -17.77 0.00
C LEU A 390 -10.25 -16.27 -0.29
N LEU A 391 -10.28 -15.44 0.75
CA LEU A 391 -10.22 -13.99 0.60
C LEU A 391 -8.88 -13.55 -0.01
N ILE A 392 -7.76 -14.10 0.46
CA ILE A 392 -6.43 -13.78 -0.07
C ILE A 392 -6.35 -14.15 -1.56
N GLN A 393 -6.82 -15.33 -1.96
CA GLN A 393 -6.86 -15.73 -3.37
C GLN A 393 -7.66 -14.73 -4.21
N ARG A 394 -8.83 -14.31 -3.72
CA ARG A 394 -9.66 -13.33 -4.44
C ARG A 394 -8.93 -11.99 -4.62
N LEU A 395 -8.27 -11.49 -3.59
CA LEU A 395 -7.50 -10.24 -3.68
C LEU A 395 -6.32 -10.39 -4.64
N ILE A 396 -5.61 -11.53 -4.61
CA ILE A 396 -4.52 -11.82 -5.56
C ILE A 396 -5.06 -11.83 -6.99
N ASN A 397 -6.17 -12.52 -7.24
CA ASN A 397 -6.80 -12.59 -8.56
C ASN A 397 -7.26 -11.22 -9.06
N ASN A 398 -7.78 -10.36 -8.17
CA ASN A 398 -8.14 -8.99 -8.54
C ASN A 398 -6.92 -8.16 -8.96
N VAL A 399 -5.75 -8.38 -8.35
CA VAL A 399 -4.49 -7.72 -8.78
C VAL A 399 -3.94 -8.36 -10.05
N LYS A 400 -4.00 -9.68 -10.20
CA LYS A 400 -3.59 -10.38 -11.44
C LYS A 400 -4.45 -9.96 -12.63
N ALA A 401 -5.75 -9.74 -12.43
CA ALA A 401 -6.65 -9.25 -13.48
C ALA A 401 -6.23 -7.88 -14.03
N VAL A 402 -5.40 -7.13 -13.32
CA VAL A 402 -4.83 -5.84 -13.74
C VAL A 402 -3.31 -5.89 -13.91
N ASP A 403 -2.71 -7.07 -13.84
CA ASP A 403 -1.25 -7.31 -13.84
C ASP A 403 -0.49 -6.34 -12.92
N GLY A 404 -1.06 -6.04 -11.75
CA GLY A 404 -0.51 -5.09 -10.79
C GLY A 404 0.48 -5.71 -9.80
N LEU A 405 0.87 -4.92 -8.80
CA LEU A 405 1.72 -5.37 -7.68
C LEU A 405 0.85 -5.75 -6.47
N PHE A 406 0.91 -7.01 -6.05
CA PHE A 406 0.21 -7.48 -4.86
C PHE A 406 1.06 -7.31 -3.60
N VAL A 407 0.77 -6.30 -2.78
CA VAL A 407 1.48 -6.08 -1.51
C VAL A 407 0.68 -6.65 -0.33
N SER A 408 1.33 -7.45 0.52
CA SER A 408 0.74 -8.03 1.74
C SER A 408 1.54 -7.71 2.99
N VAL A 409 0.88 -7.59 4.14
CA VAL A 409 1.50 -7.26 5.43
C VAL A 409 1.42 -8.44 6.39
N TRP A 410 2.58 -8.86 6.89
CA TRP A 410 2.72 -9.91 7.89
C TRP A 410 3.57 -9.42 9.05
N HIS A 411 3.42 -10.02 10.22
CA HIS A 411 4.29 -9.76 11.35
C HIS A 411 5.14 -10.99 11.63
N ASN A 412 6.40 -10.82 12.05
CA ASN A 412 7.20 -11.97 12.49
C ASN A 412 6.50 -12.76 13.62
N SER A 413 5.73 -12.06 14.44
CA SER A 413 4.94 -12.63 15.53
C SER A 413 3.73 -13.46 15.07
N SER A 414 3.12 -13.12 13.93
CA SER A 414 2.00 -13.89 13.38
C SER A 414 2.45 -15.21 12.77
N LEU A 415 3.69 -15.26 12.29
CA LEU A 415 4.32 -16.48 11.80
C LEU A 415 4.86 -17.35 12.94
N SER A 416 4.54 -17.06 14.20
CA SER A 416 5.01 -17.83 15.36
C SER A 416 4.39 -19.23 15.45
N ASN A 417 3.25 -19.44 14.80
CA ASN A 417 2.43 -20.66 14.92
C ASN A 417 1.98 -20.94 16.37
N SER A 418 1.82 -19.89 17.19
CA SER A 418 1.58 -19.98 18.63
C SER A 418 0.38 -19.13 19.07
N GLY A 419 -0.31 -19.55 20.13
CA GLY A 419 -1.48 -18.83 20.65
C GLY A 419 -2.56 -18.63 19.58
N LYS A 420 -3.05 -17.39 19.42
CA LYS A 420 -4.03 -17.01 18.39
C LYS A 420 -3.51 -17.15 16.95
N TRP A 421 -2.21 -17.34 16.77
CA TRP A 421 -1.57 -17.52 15.46
C TRP A 421 -1.29 -18.99 15.13
N HIS A 422 -1.79 -19.92 15.95
CA HIS A 422 -1.67 -21.33 15.63
C HIS A 422 -2.35 -21.65 14.28
N GLY A 423 -1.63 -22.35 13.41
CA GLY A 423 -2.03 -22.66 12.04
C GLY A 423 -1.78 -21.55 11.01
N TRP A 424 -1.50 -20.31 11.40
CA TRP A 424 -1.40 -19.18 10.45
C TRP A 424 -0.18 -19.23 9.52
N ARG A 425 0.83 -20.06 9.81
CA ARG A 425 1.89 -20.35 8.84
C ARG A 425 1.36 -20.99 7.56
N SER A 426 0.28 -21.78 7.62
CA SER A 426 -0.32 -22.37 6.41
C SER A 426 -0.96 -21.29 5.55
N VAL A 427 -1.69 -20.36 6.15
CA VAL A 427 -2.32 -19.23 5.46
C VAL A 427 -1.27 -18.37 4.76
N TYR A 428 -0.17 -18.07 5.46
CA TYR A 428 0.94 -17.34 4.86
C TYR A 428 1.57 -18.09 3.68
N LYS A 429 1.91 -19.37 3.89
CA LYS A 429 2.49 -20.21 2.85
C LYS A 429 1.56 -20.31 1.62
N HIS A 430 0.26 -20.47 1.86
CA HIS A 430 -0.76 -20.48 0.82
C HIS A 430 -0.79 -19.18 0.01
N SER A 431 -0.75 -18.02 0.68
CA SER A 431 -0.66 -16.72 0.01
C SER A 431 0.55 -16.60 -0.90
N ILE A 432 1.72 -17.07 -0.45
CA ILE A 432 2.97 -17.02 -1.21
C ILE A 432 2.94 -18.00 -2.37
N GLU A 433 2.53 -19.24 -2.14
CA GLU A 433 2.44 -20.27 -3.17
C GLU A 433 1.48 -19.86 -4.30
N TYR A 434 0.31 -19.33 -3.93
CA TYR A 434 -0.69 -18.91 -4.91
C TYR A 434 -0.20 -17.71 -5.74
N ALA A 435 0.37 -16.68 -5.10
CA ALA A 435 0.92 -15.52 -5.82
C ALA A 435 2.11 -15.92 -6.72
N ALA A 436 3.05 -16.71 -6.20
CA ALA A 436 4.21 -17.16 -6.96
C ALA A 436 3.82 -18.05 -8.15
N ALA A 437 2.77 -18.86 -8.03
CA ALA A 437 2.25 -19.64 -9.15
C ALA A 437 1.80 -18.74 -10.30
N LEU A 438 1.12 -17.61 -10.00
CA LEU A 438 0.64 -16.68 -11.01
C LEU A 438 1.74 -15.84 -11.69
N CYS A 439 2.90 -15.66 -11.05
CA CYS A 439 4.08 -15.05 -11.68
C CYS A 439 4.78 -16.01 -12.66
N ASN A 440 4.70 -17.33 -12.41
CA ASN A 440 5.40 -18.35 -13.20
C ASN A 440 4.59 -18.84 -14.41
N ILE A 441 3.34 -18.42 -14.57
CA ILE A 441 2.58 -18.65 -15.80
C ILE A 441 3.14 -17.70 -16.85
N LYS A 442 4.16 -18.17 -17.58
CA LYS A 442 4.44 -17.59 -18.90
C LYS A 442 3.26 -17.96 -19.78
N GLU A 443 2.55 -16.98 -20.27
CA GLU A 443 1.58 -17.19 -21.35
C GLU A 443 2.36 -17.77 -22.54
N GLU A 444 2.14 -19.06 -22.85
CA GLU A 444 2.65 -19.73 -24.04
C GLU A 444 2.01 -19.18 -25.33
#